data_AF-A0A7U5D349-F1
#
_entry.id   AF-A0A7U5D349-F1
#
_cell.length_a   1.000
_cell.length_b   1.000
_cell.length_c   1.000
_cell.angle_alpha   90.00
_cell.angle_beta   90.00
_cell.angle_gamma   90.00
#
_symmetry.space_group_name_H-M   'P 1'
#
loop_
_entity.id
_entity.type
_entity.pdbx_description
1 polymer ?
#
loop_
_entity_poly.entity_id
_entity_poly.type
_entity_poly.pdbx_seq_one_letter_code
_entity_poly.pdbx_strand_id
1 'polypeptide(L)'
;MKQQLTQTLTAVETEPSTECTSCHSMITNTALIFNCYVCPHCDHHLPMTARERLNWFLGQVDGELGQQFTAKDPLGFVDSKPYPQRMTEAQTKTGESEALIVLYGKLRNLEVVACAFDFRFMGGSMGSVVGDRFVEAAEKALNEKKPLVCFAASGGARMQEGLLSLMQMARTAAAVERLRIAGVPYIVVLTNPVYGGVTASLAMLGDIHLAEPKAMIGFAGKRVIEQTVRETLEEPFQRAEFLLEHGVVDEVVHRHQMIDTIYRLLAKLCHQPNVNA
;
A
#
# COMPACT_ATOMS: atom_id res chain seq x y z
N MET A 1 40.08 20.92 36.86
CA MET A 1 39.40 19.76 36.26
C MET A 1 37.90 19.99 36.35
N LYS A 2 37.26 20.48 35.27
CA LYS A 2 35.79 20.59 35.22
C LYS A 2 35.26 19.22 34.81
N GLN A 3 34.63 18.51 35.74
CA GLN A 3 33.85 17.30 35.43
C GLN A 3 32.73 17.69 34.47
N GLN A 4 32.79 17.19 33.24
CA GLN A 4 31.62 17.17 32.36
C GLN A 4 30.61 16.21 33.00
N LEU A 5 29.53 16.78 33.54
CA LEU A 5 28.34 16.02 33.89
C LEU A 5 27.73 15.52 32.58
N THR A 6 28.01 14.26 32.25
CA THR A 6 27.30 13.55 31.18
C THR A 6 25.87 13.37 31.67
N GLN A 7 24.95 14.20 31.19
CA GLN A 7 23.54 14.12 31.53
C GLN A 7 23.00 12.80 30.96
N THR A 8 22.66 11.85 31.82
CA THR A 8 22.07 10.58 31.41
C THR A 8 20.66 10.88 30.90
N LEU A 9 20.49 10.87 29.57
CA LEU A 9 19.20 11.05 28.93
C LEU A 9 18.23 9.94 29.38
N THR A 10 16.99 10.32 29.66
CA THR A 10 15.91 9.39 30.02
C THR A 10 15.47 8.58 28.81
N ALA A 11 14.82 7.42 29.04
CA ALA A 11 14.34 6.56 27.96
C ALA A 11 13.43 7.29 26.96
N VAL A 12 12.66 8.28 27.45
CA VAL A 12 11.78 9.15 26.64
C VAL A 12 12.59 10.09 25.74
N GLU A 13 13.72 10.60 26.22
CA GLU A 13 14.62 11.48 25.44
C GLU A 13 15.45 10.71 24.40
N THR A 14 15.52 9.38 24.51
CA THR A 14 16.23 8.50 23.58
C THR A 14 15.31 7.72 22.64
N GLU A 15 13.99 7.89 22.74
CA GLU A 15 13.04 7.14 21.92
C GLU A 15 13.19 7.52 20.44
N PRO A 16 13.29 6.55 19.52
CA PRO A 16 13.28 6.83 18.09
C PRO A 16 12.05 7.64 17.71
N SER A 17 12.27 8.76 17.01
CA SER A 17 11.21 9.67 16.57
C SER A 17 11.26 9.87 15.06
N THR A 18 10.09 10.16 14.50
CA THR A 18 9.90 10.44 13.09
C THR A 18 9.37 11.86 12.95
N GLU A 19 9.97 12.64 12.06
CA GLU A 19 9.51 13.98 11.71
C GLU A 19 8.28 13.89 10.79
N CYS A 20 7.22 14.65 11.10
CA CYS A 20 6.07 14.73 10.20
C CYS A 20 6.42 15.52 8.93
N THR A 21 6.22 14.92 7.76
CA THR A 21 6.47 15.55 6.45
C THR A 21 5.57 16.74 6.13
N SER A 22 4.49 16.97 6.91
CA SER A 22 3.56 18.08 6.68
C SER A 22 3.73 19.24 7.66
N CYS A 23 3.93 18.98 8.95
CA CYS A 23 4.02 20.03 9.98
C CYS A 23 5.36 20.07 10.71
N HIS A 24 6.32 19.20 10.36
CA HIS A 24 7.66 19.12 10.94
C HIS A 24 7.71 18.83 12.45
N SER A 25 6.60 18.43 13.06
CA SER A 25 6.58 17.97 14.45
C SER A 25 7.35 16.66 14.59
N MET A 26 8.22 16.55 15.58
CA MET A 26 8.85 15.29 15.96
C MET A 26 7.86 14.45 16.78
N ILE A 27 7.57 13.24 16.32
CA ILE A 27 6.62 12.33 16.98
C ILE A 27 7.37 11.05 17.29
N THR A 28 7.22 10.53 18.50
CA THR A 28 7.86 9.27 18.85
C THR A 28 7.25 8.10 18.09
N ASN A 29 8.05 7.08 17.76
CA ASN A 29 7.55 5.96 16.98
C ASN A 29 6.48 5.17 17.73
N THR A 30 6.53 5.09 19.07
CA THR A 30 5.43 4.49 19.86
C THR A 30 4.14 5.28 19.70
N ALA A 31 4.18 6.62 19.76
CA ALA A 31 2.99 7.45 19.54
C ALA A 31 2.43 7.29 18.12
N LEU A 32 3.28 7.16 17.10
CA LEU A 32 2.84 6.88 15.74
C LEU A 32 2.14 5.53 15.63
N ILE A 33 2.71 4.46 16.19
CA ILE A 33 2.10 3.13 16.15
C ILE A 33 0.72 3.15 16.81
N PHE A 34 0.60 3.74 18.00
CA PHE A 34 -0.69 3.86 18.69
C PHE A 34 -1.72 4.67 17.89
N ASN A 35 -1.26 5.72 17.20
CA ASN A 35 -2.13 6.57 16.38
C ASN A 35 -2.24 6.10 14.92
N CYS A 36 -1.90 4.84 14.62
CA CYS A 36 -1.98 4.25 13.27
C CYS A 36 -1.18 5.03 12.21
N TYR A 37 -0.01 5.57 12.55
CA TYR A 37 0.81 6.41 11.67
C TYR A 37 0.07 7.66 11.15
N VAL A 38 -0.89 8.18 11.91
CA VAL A 38 -1.49 9.50 11.68
C VAL A 38 -0.79 10.51 12.59
N CYS A 39 -0.40 11.66 12.04
CA CYS A 39 0.22 12.73 12.83
C CYS A 39 -0.80 13.30 13.84
N PRO A 40 -0.53 13.26 15.16
CA PRO A 40 -1.47 13.77 16.16
C PRO A 40 -1.57 15.31 16.16
N HIS A 41 -0.64 16.00 15.49
CA HIS A 41 -0.61 17.47 15.45
C HIS A 41 -1.34 18.07 14.24
N CYS A 42 -1.30 17.41 13.08
CA CYS A 42 -1.85 17.96 11.83
C CYS A 42 -2.71 17.00 11.03
N ASP A 43 -3.00 15.81 11.57
CA ASP A 43 -3.82 14.77 10.94
C ASP A 43 -3.26 14.22 9.61
N HIS A 44 -1.99 14.50 9.30
CA HIS A 44 -1.34 13.97 8.11
C HIS A 44 -1.08 12.46 8.25
N HIS A 45 -1.48 11.70 7.23
CA HIS A 45 -1.26 10.26 7.14
C HIS A 45 0.17 9.99 6.71
N LEU A 46 1.00 9.59 7.67
CA LEU A 46 2.38 9.23 7.42
C LEU A 46 2.47 7.82 6.81
N PRO A 47 3.59 7.51 6.13
CA PRO A 47 3.84 6.18 5.60
C PRO A 47 3.80 5.13 6.71
N MET A 48 3.10 4.02 6.44
CA MET A 48 3.06 2.83 7.27
C MET A 48 3.62 1.68 6.44
N THR A 49 4.47 0.84 7.02
CA THR A 49 5.05 -0.28 6.27
C THR A 49 3.97 -1.29 5.88
N ALA A 50 4.18 -2.01 4.79
CA ALA A 50 3.18 -2.97 4.31
C ALA A 50 2.85 -4.04 5.35
N ARG A 51 3.87 -4.58 6.05
CA ARG A 51 3.70 -5.62 7.05
C ARG A 51 2.95 -5.11 8.28
N GLU A 52 3.33 -3.94 8.79
CA GLU A 52 2.60 -3.32 9.91
C GLU A 52 1.16 -3.05 9.54
N ARG A 53 0.90 -2.53 8.33
CA ARG A 53 -0.45 -2.26 7.84
C ARG A 53 -1.30 -3.52 7.81
N LEU A 54 -0.76 -4.62 7.29
CA LEU A 54 -1.49 -5.90 7.23
C LEU A 54 -1.71 -6.50 8.62
N ASN A 55 -0.73 -6.41 9.53
CA ASN A 55 -0.89 -6.87 10.91
C ASN A 55 -1.94 -6.06 11.67
N TRP A 56 -1.91 -4.73 11.53
CA TRP A 56 -2.90 -3.82 12.08
C TRP A 56 -4.30 -4.10 11.55
N PHE A 57 -4.42 -4.33 10.23
CA PHE A 57 -5.69 -4.59 9.57
C PHE A 57 -6.28 -5.96 9.92
N LEU A 58 -5.49 -7.03 9.85
CA LEU A 58 -5.98 -8.39 9.99
C LEU A 58 -6.23 -8.81 11.44
N GLY A 59 -5.70 -8.13 12.47
CA GLY A 59 -5.93 -8.47 13.89
C GLY A 59 -5.36 -9.82 14.37
N GLN A 60 -5.57 -10.89 13.61
CA GLN A 60 -4.95 -12.20 13.68
C GLN A 60 -4.49 -12.58 12.26
N VAL A 61 -3.22 -12.94 12.12
CA VAL A 61 -2.65 -13.45 10.87
C VAL A 61 -2.52 -14.97 10.95
N ASP A 62 -3.09 -15.66 9.97
CA ASP A 62 -3.05 -17.13 9.89
C ASP A 62 -1.93 -17.62 8.97
N GLY A 63 -1.45 -16.78 8.05
CA GLY A 63 -0.29 -17.08 7.24
C GLY A 63 0.08 -16.00 6.21
N GLU A 64 1.19 -16.25 5.54
CA GLU A 64 1.79 -15.39 4.53
C GLU A 64 2.02 -16.17 3.23
N LEU A 65 1.80 -15.52 2.09
CA LEU A 65 1.90 -16.16 0.77
C LEU A 65 3.02 -15.56 -0.08
N GLY A 66 3.49 -16.34 -1.06
CA GLY A 66 4.35 -15.85 -2.13
C GLY A 66 5.80 -15.61 -1.74
N GLN A 67 6.27 -16.17 -0.61
CA GLN A 67 7.67 -16.15 -0.19
C GLN A 67 8.55 -17.07 -1.05
N GLN A 68 7.96 -18.01 -1.79
CA GLN A 68 8.66 -18.82 -2.79
C GLN A 68 9.09 -18.04 -4.03
N PHE A 69 8.48 -16.88 -4.29
CA PHE A 69 8.78 -16.07 -5.48
C PHE A 69 10.01 -15.20 -5.25
N THR A 70 10.96 -15.27 -6.18
CA THR A 70 12.20 -14.50 -6.14
C THR A 70 12.40 -13.78 -7.46
N ALA A 71 12.86 -12.52 -7.39
CA ALA A 71 13.11 -11.73 -8.57
C ALA A 71 14.31 -12.28 -9.33
N LYS A 72 14.19 -12.31 -10.66
CA LYS A 72 15.28 -12.67 -11.58
C LYS A 72 15.64 -11.45 -12.41
N ASP A 73 16.84 -11.45 -12.97
CA ASP A 73 17.29 -10.42 -13.92
C ASP A 73 17.40 -11.01 -15.34
N PRO A 74 16.28 -11.22 -16.04
CA PRO A 74 16.30 -11.79 -17.39
C PRO A 74 16.86 -10.82 -18.44
N LEU A 75 16.92 -9.53 -18.13
CA LEU A 75 17.39 -8.48 -19.05
C LEU A 75 18.87 -8.14 -18.86
N GLY A 76 19.50 -8.62 -17.79
CA GLY A 76 20.84 -8.17 -17.39
C GLY A 76 20.88 -6.65 -17.18
N PHE A 77 19.83 -6.10 -16.56
CA PHE A 77 19.59 -4.66 -16.55
C PHE A 77 20.60 -3.92 -15.66
N VAL A 78 21.20 -2.85 -16.20
CA VAL A 78 22.14 -1.98 -15.50
C VAL A 78 21.78 -0.53 -15.75
N ASP A 79 21.59 0.24 -14.67
CA ASP A 79 21.55 1.71 -14.72
C ASP A 79 22.78 2.29 -14.00
N SER A 80 22.60 3.26 -13.09
CA SER A 80 23.60 3.61 -12.08
C SER A 80 24.17 2.41 -11.31
N LYS A 81 23.41 1.32 -11.19
CA LYS A 81 23.83 0.05 -10.59
C LYS A 81 23.09 -1.14 -11.22
N PRO A 82 23.65 -2.35 -11.18
CA PRO A 82 22.96 -3.56 -11.65
C PRO A 82 21.65 -3.81 -10.90
N TYR A 83 20.64 -4.35 -11.58
CA TYR A 83 19.34 -4.66 -10.97
C TYR A 83 19.44 -5.58 -9.74
N PRO A 84 20.24 -6.66 -9.74
CA PRO A 84 20.40 -7.50 -8.55
C PRO A 84 20.90 -6.73 -7.33
N GLN A 85 21.78 -5.75 -7.52
CA GLN A 85 22.28 -4.91 -6.43
C GLN A 85 21.16 -4.00 -5.87
N ARG A 86 20.32 -3.42 -6.74
CA ARG A 86 19.13 -2.65 -6.29
C ARG A 86 18.19 -3.50 -5.45
N MET A 87 17.99 -4.76 -5.84
CA MET A 87 17.16 -5.70 -5.11
C MET A 87 17.73 -5.98 -3.72
N THR A 88 19.02 -6.32 -3.62
CA THR A 88 19.67 -6.58 -2.32
C THR A 88 19.62 -5.36 -1.40
N GLU A 89 19.86 -4.16 -1.94
CA GLU A 89 19.77 -2.93 -1.15
C GLU A 89 18.34 -2.66 -0.67
N ALA A 90 17.33 -2.84 -1.53
CA ALA A 90 15.92 -2.69 -1.15
C ALA A 90 15.54 -3.70 -0.07
N GLN A 91 15.92 -4.97 -0.23
CA GLN A 91 15.68 -6.04 0.74
C GLN A 91 16.34 -5.75 2.09
N THR A 92 17.59 -5.27 2.08
CA THR A 92 18.32 -4.91 3.31
C THR A 92 17.68 -3.70 3.99
N LYS A 93 17.23 -2.71 3.21
CA LYS A 93 16.60 -1.49 3.72
C LYS A 93 15.24 -1.75 4.34
N THR A 94 14.41 -2.61 3.72
CA THR A 94 13.03 -2.82 4.16
C THR A 94 12.86 -4.03 5.07
N GLY A 95 13.77 -5.00 5.00
CA GLY A 95 13.61 -6.32 5.60
C GLY A 95 12.65 -7.23 4.83
N GLU A 96 12.15 -6.81 3.67
CA GLU A 96 11.16 -7.54 2.87
C GLU A 96 11.79 -8.12 1.61
N SER A 97 11.27 -9.23 1.12
CA SER A 97 11.76 -9.90 -0.09
C SER A 97 11.31 -9.22 -1.39
N GLU A 98 10.19 -8.48 -1.38
CA GLU A 98 9.67 -7.68 -2.49
C GLU A 98 8.70 -6.59 -2.00
N ALA A 99 8.23 -5.73 -2.89
CA ALA A 99 7.37 -4.59 -2.64
C ALA A 99 5.90 -4.90 -2.37
N LEU A 100 5.44 -6.15 -2.53
CA LEU A 100 4.08 -6.55 -2.18
C LEU A 100 4.14 -7.68 -1.17
N ILE A 101 3.43 -7.50 -0.06
CA ILE A 101 3.27 -8.49 0.99
C ILE A 101 1.83 -9.00 0.94
N VAL A 102 1.65 -10.30 1.14
CA VAL A 102 0.33 -10.95 1.12
C VAL A 102 0.17 -11.75 2.40
N LEU A 103 -0.77 -11.33 3.23
CA LEU A 103 -1.17 -12.04 4.45
C LEU A 103 -2.63 -12.47 4.34
N TYR A 104 -2.99 -13.54 5.01
CA TYR A 104 -4.38 -13.91 5.22
C TYR A 104 -4.63 -14.17 6.70
N GLY A 105 -5.86 -13.91 7.13
CA GLY A 105 -6.19 -13.91 8.54
C GLY A 105 -7.62 -13.43 8.78
N LYS A 106 -7.86 -12.78 9.92
CA LYS A 106 -9.22 -12.45 10.38
C LYS A 106 -9.47 -10.99 10.66
N LEU A 107 -10.07 -10.27 9.71
CA LEU A 107 -10.66 -8.96 10.00
C LEU A 107 -11.88 -9.13 10.93
N ARG A 108 -11.65 -9.04 12.24
CA ARG A 108 -12.62 -9.38 13.30
C ARG A 108 -13.08 -10.84 13.16
N ASN A 109 -14.33 -11.08 12.76
CA ASN A 109 -14.88 -12.42 12.51
C ASN A 109 -14.90 -12.82 11.03
N LEU A 110 -14.40 -11.97 10.12
CA LEU A 110 -14.31 -12.28 8.69
C LEU A 110 -12.94 -12.81 8.34
N GLU A 111 -12.87 -13.95 7.66
CA GLU A 111 -11.63 -14.41 7.05
C GLU A 111 -11.36 -13.61 5.76
N VAL A 112 -10.18 -12.99 5.68
CA VAL A 112 -9.83 -12.06 4.59
C VAL A 112 -8.44 -12.39 4.07
N VAL A 113 -8.25 -12.31 2.75
CA VAL A 113 -6.92 -12.24 2.15
C VAL A 113 -6.60 -10.77 1.94
N ALA A 114 -5.43 -10.31 2.38
CA ALA A 114 -5.04 -8.92 2.26
C ALA A 114 -3.62 -8.80 1.69
N CYS A 115 -3.41 -7.81 0.81
CA CYS A 115 -2.09 -7.48 0.30
C CYS A 115 -1.82 -5.98 0.46
N ALA A 116 -0.56 -5.64 0.67
CA ALA A 116 -0.15 -4.25 0.85
C ALA A 116 1.18 -4.01 0.15
N PHE A 117 1.27 -2.87 -0.55
CA PHE A 117 2.50 -2.42 -1.15
C PHE A 117 3.40 -1.70 -0.14
N ASP A 118 4.70 -1.95 -0.21
CA ASP A 118 5.72 -1.22 0.52
C ASP A 118 6.45 -0.24 -0.40
N PHE A 119 6.08 1.04 -0.33
CA PHE A 119 6.69 2.08 -1.15
C PHE A 119 8.20 2.24 -0.92
N ARG A 120 8.72 1.82 0.25
CA ARG A 120 10.16 1.88 0.55
C ARG A 120 10.96 0.91 -0.31
N PHE A 121 10.32 -0.15 -0.80
CA PHE A 121 10.90 -1.12 -1.72
C PHE A 121 10.79 -0.59 -3.15
N MET A 122 11.84 0.09 -3.62
CA MET A 122 11.95 0.60 -4.99
C MET A 122 10.69 1.39 -5.45
N GLY A 123 10.11 2.20 -4.57
CA GLY A 123 8.91 3.00 -4.87
C GLY A 123 7.65 2.17 -5.00
N GLY A 124 7.57 0.98 -4.40
CA GLY A 124 6.41 0.11 -4.52
C GLY A 124 6.18 -0.37 -5.96
N SER A 125 7.21 -0.33 -6.82
CA SER A 125 7.00 -0.51 -8.25
C SER A 125 6.68 -1.97 -8.59
N MET A 126 5.71 -2.18 -9.48
CA MET A 126 5.23 -3.52 -9.81
C MET A 126 6.15 -4.21 -10.84
N GLY A 127 6.90 -5.22 -10.39
CA GLY A 127 7.63 -6.18 -11.22
C GLY A 127 6.97 -7.56 -11.22
N SER A 128 7.64 -8.57 -11.77
CA SER A 128 7.11 -9.92 -11.95
C SER A 128 6.67 -10.55 -10.63
N VAL A 129 7.49 -10.44 -9.57
CA VAL A 129 7.18 -11.01 -8.24
C VAL A 129 5.98 -10.32 -7.59
N VAL A 130 5.81 -9.01 -7.77
CA VAL A 130 4.61 -8.30 -7.29
C VAL A 130 3.37 -8.85 -7.98
N GLY A 131 3.44 -9.05 -9.30
CA GLY A 131 2.36 -9.68 -10.06
C GLY A 131 2.08 -11.12 -9.62
N ASP A 132 3.12 -11.94 -9.43
CA ASP A 132 3.00 -13.31 -8.91
C ASP A 132 2.29 -13.34 -7.55
N ARG A 133 2.71 -12.49 -6.62
CA ARG A 133 2.13 -12.41 -5.27
C ARG A 133 0.68 -11.94 -5.29
N PHE A 134 0.36 -10.94 -6.09
CA PHE A 134 -1.02 -10.48 -6.21
C PHE A 134 -1.92 -11.57 -6.79
N VAL A 135 -1.46 -12.27 -7.84
CA VAL A 135 -2.21 -13.38 -8.42
C VAL A 135 -2.39 -14.51 -7.41
N GLU A 136 -1.36 -14.87 -6.64
CA GLU A 136 -1.46 -15.86 -5.56
C GLU A 136 -2.50 -15.46 -4.49
N ALA A 137 -2.55 -14.17 -4.13
CA ALA A 137 -3.56 -13.62 -3.22
C ALA A 137 -4.98 -13.78 -3.80
N ALA A 138 -5.16 -13.41 -5.07
CA ALA A 138 -6.42 -13.53 -5.78
C ALA A 138 -6.86 -15.00 -5.94
N GLU A 139 -5.95 -15.92 -6.28
CA GLU A 139 -6.28 -17.34 -6.37
C GLU A 139 -6.67 -17.92 -5.01
N LYS A 140 -5.98 -17.56 -3.92
CA LYS A 140 -6.39 -18.00 -2.58
C LYS A 140 -7.77 -17.47 -2.21
N ALA A 141 -8.01 -16.17 -2.42
CA ALA A 141 -9.31 -15.54 -2.20
C ALA A 141 -10.42 -16.23 -3.01
N LEU A 142 -10.14 -16.53 -4.28
CA LEU A 142 -11.05 -17.22 -5.18
C LEU A 142 -11.39 -18.64 -4.73
N ASN A 143 -10.36 -19.43 -4.37
CA ASN A 143 -10.50 -20.84 -3.99
C ASN A 143 -11.23 -21.00 -2.65
N GLU A 144 -10.95 -20.10 -1.71
CA GLU A 144 -11.56 -20.14 -0.37
C GLU A 144 -12.84 -19.31 -0.27
N LYS A 145 -13.23 -18.61 -1.34
CA LYS A 145 -14.37 -17.68 -1.38
C LYS A 145 -14.29 -16.62 -0.28
N LYS A 146 -13.08 -16.11 -0.05
CA LYS A 146 -12.79 -15.05 0.92
C LYS A 146 -12.57 -13.74 0.20
N PRO A 147 -13.05 -12.60 0.74
CA PRO A 147 -12.79 -11.31 0.15
C PRO A 147 -11.29 -10.98 0.10
N LEU A 148 -10.92 -10.19 -0.90
CA LEU A 148 -9.57 -9.66 -1.09
C LEU A 148 -9.54 -8.16 -0.77
N VAL A 149 -8.54 -7.71 -0.02
CA VAL A 149 -8.29 -6.29 0.24
C VAL A 149 -6.87 -5.91 -0.20
N CYS A 150 -6.73 -4.90 -1.05
CA CYS A 150 -5.42 -4.42 -1.49
C CYS A 150 -5.15 -2.99 -1.01
N PHE A 151 -4.10 -2.79 -0.23
CA PHE A 151 -3.56 -1.47 0.08
C PHE A 151 -2.50 -1.08 -0.95
N ALA A 152 -2.90 -0.27 -1.93
CA ALA A 152 -2.05 0.12 -3.04
C ALA A 152 -1.16 1.32 -2.67
N ALA A 153 0.14 1.20 -2.97
CA ALA A 153 1.15 2.25 -2.92
C ALA A 153 2.21 1.97 -3.99
N SER A 154 2.33 2.82 -5.00
CA SER A 154 3.28 2.56 -6.09
C SER A 154 3.63 3.81 -6.86
N GLY A 155 4.86 3.88 -7.33
CA GLY A 155 5.32 4.85 -8.33
C GLY A 155 5.09 4.38 -9.77
N GLY A 156 4.64 3.14 -10.00
CA GLY A 156 4.39 2.57 -11.32
C GLY A 156 4.99 1.19 -11.55
N ALA A 157 5.30 0.87 -12.80
CA ALA A 157 5.91 -0.41 -13.19
C ALA A 157 7.42 -0.44 -12.89
N ARG A 158 7.96 -1.62 -12.53
CA ARG A 158 9.40 -1.82 -12.27
C ARG A 158 10.16 -1.78 -13.60
N MET A 159 10.72 -0.63 -13.96
CA MET A 159 11.37 -0.43 -15.26
C MET A 159 12.51 -1.42 -15.53
N GLN A 160 13.17 -1.91 -14.47
CA GLN A 160 14.29 -2.86 -14.56
C GLN A 160 13.90 -4.20 -15.18
N GLU A 161 12.62 -4.58 -15.15
CA GLU A 161 12.12 -5.80 -15.80
C GLU A 161 11.38 -5.53 -17.12
N GLY A 162 11.34 -4.26 -17.56
CA GLY A 162 10.82 -3.85 -18.86
C GLY A 162 9.39 -4.33 -19.13
N LEU A 163 9.21 -5.05 -20.25
CA LEU A 163 7.92 -5.56 -20.69
C LEU A 163 7.27 -6.52 -19.68
N LEU A 164 8.07 -7.25 -18.89
CA LEU A 164 7.53 -8.19 -17.90
C LEU A 164 6.71 -7.44 -16.83
N SER A 165 7.16 -6.27 -16.41
CA SER A 165 6.43 -5.40 -15.49
C SER A 165 5.14 -4.88 -16.10
N LEU A 166 5.15 -4.51 -17.38
CA LEU A 166 3.94 -4.08 -18.10
C LEU A 166 2.91 -5.22 -18.17
N MET A 167 3.35 -6.45 -18.46
CA MET A 167 2.47 -7.61 -18.55
C MET A 167 1.82 -7.96 -17.20
N GLN A 168 2.39 -7.56 -16.07
CA GLN A 168 1.73 -7.74 -14.78
C GLN A 168 0.42 -6.95 -14.68
N MET A 169 0.26 -5.85 -15.41
CA MET A 169 -1.03 -5.14 -15.48
C MET A 169 -2.14 -6.04 -16.02
N ALA A 170 -1.91 -6.65 -17.19
CA ALA A 170 -2.87 -7.55 -17.82
C ALA A 170 -3.11 -8.81 -16.97
N ARG A 171 -2.04 -9.37 -16.38
CA ARG A 171 -2.12 -10.58 -15.56
C ARG A 171 -2.91 -10.37 -14.27
N THR A 172 -2.65 -9.27 -13.55
CA THR A 172 -3.39 -8.94 -12.32
C THR A 172 -4.83 -8.58 -12.63
N ALA A 173 -5.11 -7.85 -13.72
CA ALA A 173 -6.46 -7.58 -14.18
C ALA A 173 -7.25 -8.86 -14.50
N ALA A 174 -6.62 -9.84 -15.16
CA ALA A 174 -7.25 -11.13 -15.44
C ALA A 174 -7.59 -11.91 -14.15
N ALA A 175 -6.75 -11.82 -13.12
CA ALA A 175 -7.03 -12.44 -11.82
C ALA A 175 -8.21 -11.74 -11.11
N VAL A 176 -8.28 -10.40 -11.15
CA VAL A 176 -9.41 -9.64 -10.61
C VAL A 176 -10.71 -9.97 -11.33
N GLU A 177 -10.68 -10.10 -12.66
CA GLU A 177 -11.85 -10.49 -13.44
C GLU A 177 -12.40 -11.87 -13.02
N ARG A 178 -11.52 -12.82 -12.68
CA ARG A 178 -11.93 -14.13 -12.13
C ARG A 178 -12.60 -14.00 -10.76
N LEU A 179 -12.14 -13.10 -9.89
CA LEU A 179 -12.81 -12.79 -8.62
C LEU A 179 -14.22 -12.24 -8.87
N ARG A 180 -14.33 -11.25 -9.78
CA ARG A 180 -15.60 -10.60 -10.15
C ARG A 180 -16.62 -11.61 -10.69
N ILE A 181 -16.23 -12.45 -11.66
CA ILE A 181 -17.10 -13.50 -12.21
C ILE A 181 -17.57 -14.46 -11.11
N ALA A 182 -16.70 -14.74 -10.15
CA ALA A 182 -16.97 -15.67 -9.06
C ALA A 182 -17.72 -15.05 -7.87
N GLY A 183 -18.05 -13.75 -7.93
CA GLY A 183 -18.73 -13.00 -6.87
C GLY A 183 -17.90 -12.85 -5.58
N VAL A 184 -16.57 -12.87 -5.69
CA VAL A 184 -15.68 -12.69 -4.53
C VAL A 184 -15.32 -11.20 -4.40
N PRO A 185 -15.69 -10.52 -3.30
CA PRO A 185 -15.46 -9.08 -3.16
C PRO A 185 -13.98 -8.71 -3.18
N TYR A 186 -13.65 -7.66 -3.91
CA TYR A 186 -12.33 -7.05 -3.97
C TYR A 186 -12.39 -5.56 -3.64
N ILE A 187 -11.82 -5.17 -2.49
CA ILE A 187 -11.73 -3.75 -2.09
C ILE A 187 -10.31 -3.25 -2.28
N VAL A 188 -10.17 -2.07 -2.88
CA VAL A 188 -8.87 -1.39 -2.99
C VAL A 188 -8.85 -0.19 -2.06
N VAL A 189 -7.77 -0.06 -1.30
CA VAL A 189 -7.44 1.14 -0.52
C VAL A 189 -6.24 1.82 -1.16
N LEU A 190 -6.47 2.99 -1.72
CA LEU A 190 -5.49 3.83 -2.40
C LEU A 190 -4.76 4.67 -1.34
N THR A 191 -3.49 4.37 -1.12
CA THR A 191 -2.66 5.07 -0.13
C THR A 191 -1.66 5.99 -0.82
N ASN A 192 -1.03 6.89 -0.07
CA ASN A 192 -0.15 7.89 -0.66
C ASN A 192 1.27 7.34 -0.95
N PRO A 193 1.76 7.34 -2.21
CA PRO A 193 1.07 7.62 -3.48
C PRO A 193 0.71 6.35 -4.27
N VAL A 194 -0.21 6.46 -5.25
CA VAL A 194 -0.47 5.41 -6.26
C VAL A 194 -0.38 6.00 -7.67
N TYR A 195 0.57 5.53 -8.47
CA TYR A 195 0.81 6.00 -9.83
C TYR A 195 1.03 4.89 -10.87
N GLY A 196 0.94 5.26 -12.15
CA GLY A 196 1.41 4.49 -13.29
C GLY A 196 0.69 3.17 -13.50
N GLY A 197 1.45 2.12 -13.81
CA GLY A 197 0.90 0.82 -14.16
C GLY A 197 -0.03 0.23 -13.10
N VAL A 198 0.24 0.46 -11.80
CA VAL A 198 -0.61 -0.05 -10.71
C VAL A 198 -1.97 0.66 -10.68
N THR A 199 -2.00 1.99 -10.85
CA THR A 199 -3.28 2.72 -11.01
C THR A 199 -4.04 2.28 -12.24
N ALA A 200 -3.37 2.01 -13.35
CA ALA A 200 -4.03 1.58 -14.58
C ALA A 200 -4.32 0.06 -14.62
N SER A 201 -4.22 -0.65 -13.49
CA SER A 201 -4.54 -2.08 -13.39
C SER A 201 -5.22 -2.39 -12.05
N LEU A 202 -4.63 -3.26 -11.22
CA LEU A 202 -5.23 -3.84 -10.02
C LEU A 202 -5.79 -2.80 -9.04
N ALA A 203 -5.24 -1.58 -9.00
CA ALA A 203 -5.69 -0.57 -8.05
C ALA A 203 -6.98 0.15 -8.50
N MET A 204 -7.34 0.12 -9.79
CA MET A 204 -8.58 0.71 -10.31
C MET A 204 -9.60 -0.35 -10.77
N LEU A 205 -9.47 -1.59 -10.29
CA LEU A 205 -10.38 -2.70 -10.64
C LEU A 205 -11.10 -3.30 -9.41
N GLY A 206 -11.08 -2.61 -8.27
CA GLY A 206 -11.88 -2.97 -7.10
C GLY A 206 -13.39 -2.85 -7.36
N ASP A 207 -14.17 -3.63 -6.62
CA ASP A 207 -15.61 -3.41 -6.49
C ASP A 207 -15.91 -2.12 -5.72
N ILE A 208 -15.02 -1.76 -4.78
CA ILE A 208 -15.04 -0.50 -4.02
C ILE A 208 -13.62 0.06 -3.93
N HIS A 209 -13.48 1.36 -4.23
CA HIS A 209 -12.27 2.14 -4.12
C HIS A 209 -12.36 3.11 -2.94
N LEU A 210 -11.58 2.82 -1.91
CA LEU A 210 -11.35 3.72 -0.78
C LEU A 210 -10.03 4.46 -0.98
N ALA A 211 -9.92 5.69 -0.47
CA ALA A 211 -8.65 6.41 -0.44
C ALA A 211 -8.35 6.99 0.94
N GLU A 212 -7.07 7.05 1.30
CA GLU A 212 -6.65 7.83 2.47
C GLU A 212 -6.68 9.35 2.16
N PRO A 213 -7.03 10.21 3.13
CA PRO A 213 -7.03 11.67 2.96
C PRO A 213 -5.74 12.21 2.34
N LYS A 214 -5.89 13.13 1.38
CA LYS A 214 -4.80 13.81 0.67
C LYS A 214 -3.86 12.88 -0.10
N ALA A 215 -4.18 11.58 -0.25
CA ALA A 215 -3.36 10.65 -1.01
C ALA A 215 -3.26 11.10 -2.47
N MET A 216 -2.05 11.02 -3.03
CA MET A 216 -1.81 11.36 -4.43
C MET A 216 -2.02 10.15 -5.33
N ILE A 217 -2.98 10.24 -6.24
CA ILE A 217 -3.40 9.13 -7.09
C ILE A 217 -3.54 9.62 -8.54
N GLY A 218 -3.00 8.88 -9.50
CA GLY A 218 -3.25 9.15 -10.90
C GLY A 218 -2.41 8.30 -11.85
N PHE A 219 -2.69 8.34 -13.15
CA PHE A 219 -1.89 7.57 -14.10
C PHE A 219 -0.47 8.14 -14.27
N ALA A 220 -0.37 9.41 -14.66
CA ALA A 220 0.89 10.13 -14.78
C ALA A 220 1.14 10.99 -13.54
N GLY A 221 2.40 11.12 -13.11
CA GLY A 221 2.73 12.02 -12.01
C GLY A 221 2.51 13.48 -12.39
N LYS A 222 2.05 14.30 -11.43
CA LYS A 222 1.78 15.76 -11.59
C LYS A 222 2.86 16.48 -12.41
N ARG A 223 4.14 16.28 -12.07
CA ARG A 223 5.29 16.88 -12.77
C ARG A 223 5.32 16.59 -14.27
N VAL A 224 5.00 15.36 -14.68
CA VAL A 224 4.99 14.97 -16.10
C VAL A 224 3.84 15.65 -16.84
N ILE A 225 2.69 15.79 -16.17
CA ILE A 225 1.51 16.44 -16.76
C ILE A 225 1.79 17.93 -16.95
N GLU A 226 2.27 18.63 -15.91
CA GLU A 226 2.61 20.06 -15.97
C GLU A 226 3.62 20.37 -17.08
N GLN A 227 4.62 19.53 -17.27
CA GLN A 227 5.59 19.66 -18.37
C GLN A 227 4.95 19.50 -19.76
N THR A 228 3.93 18.67 -19.87
CA THR A 228 3.24 18.38 -21.13
C THR A 228 2.27 19.50 -21.50
N VAL A 229 1.45 19.95 -20.55
CA VAL A 229 0.45 21.01 -20.79
C VAL A 229 1.04 22.42 -20.68
N ARG A 230 2.24 22.56 -20.07
CA ARG A 230 2.93 23.83 -19.80
C ARG A 230 2.13 24.79 -18.91
N GLU A 231 1.35 24.22 -18.00
CA GLU A 231 0.53 24.92 -17.02
C GLU A 231 0.79 24.33 -15.63
N THR A 232 0.61 25.15 -14.59
CA THR A 232 0.66 24.70 -13.20
C THR A 232 -0.67 24.09 -12.80
N LEU A 233 -0.64 22.89 -12.24
CA LEU A 233 -1.86 22.23 -11.78
C LEU A 233 -2.08 22.59 -10.31
N GLU A 234 -3.16 23.30 -10.04
CA GLU A 234 -3.48 23.77 -8.70
C GLU A 234 -3.90 22.60 -7.78
N GLU A 235 -3.72 22.75 -6.48
CA GLU A 235 -4.35 21.84 -5.51
C GLU A 235 -5.88 21.99 -5.63
N PRO A 236 -6.67 20.91 -5.49
CA PRO A 236 -6.29 19.58 -5.02
C PRO A 236 -6.04 18.56 -6.16
N PHE A 237 -5.51 18.95 -7.32
CA PHE A 237 -5.32 18.02 -8.46
C PHE A 237 -4.61 16.71 -8.04
N GLN A 238 -5.19 15.56 -8.43
CA GLN A 238 -4.75 14.20 -8.07
C GLN A 238 -4.85 13.81 -6.59
N ARG A 239 -5.42 14.65 -5.72
CA ARG A 239 -5.71 14.26 -4.34
C ARG A 239 -6.92 13.33 -4.27
N ALA A 240 -6.96 12.49 -3.24
CA ALA A 240 -8.11 11.63 -2.94
C ALA A 240 -9.45 12.38 -2.99
N GLU A 241 -9.51 13.59 -2.44
CA GLU A 241 -10.69 14.44 -2.43
C GLU A 241 -11.09 14.91 -3.84
N PHE A 242 -10.10 15.27 -4.68
CA PHE A 242 -10.34 15.58 -6.09
C PHE A 242 -10.87 14.36 -6.85
N LEU A 243 -10.30 13.17 -6.61
CA LEU A 243 -10.76 11.95 -7.26
C LEU A 243 -12.18 11.55 -6.83
N LEU A 244 -12.55 11.79 -5.57
CA LEU A 244 -13.91 11.60 -5.07
C LEU A 244 -14.91 12.51 -5.80
N GLU A 245 -14.60 13.80 -5.93
CA GLU A 245 -15.45 14.76 -6.66
C GLU A 245 -15.64 14.40 -8.14
N HIS A 246 -14.69 13.67 -8.74
CA HIS A 246 -14.74 13.23 -10.13
C HIS A 246 -15.22 11.77 -10.30
N GLY A 247 -15.70 11.13 -9.23
CA GLY A 247 -16.27 9.78 -9.28
C GLY A 247 -15.27 8.65 -9.55
N VAL A 248 -13.99 8.87 -9.26
CA VAL A 248 -12.93 7.85 -9.41
C VAL A 248 -12.73 7.05 -8.12
N VAL A 249 -13.06 7.65 -6.96
CA VAL A 249 -12.98 7.03 -5.63
C VAL A 249 -14.39 7.05 -5.03
N ASP A 250 -14.79 5.96 -4.39
CA ASP A 250 -16.12 5.85 -3.76
C ASP A 250 -16.19 6.60 -2.42
N GLU A 251 -15.12 6.51 -1.61
CA GLU A 251 -15.05 7.18 -0.31
C GLU A 251 -13.61 7.51 0.11
N VAL A 252 -13.42 8.70 0.67
CA VAL A 252 -12.17 9.07 1.36
C VAL A 252 -12.32 8.73 2.84
N VAL A 253 -11.52 7.77 3.33
CA VAL A 253 -11.70 7.18 4.66
C VAL A 253 -10.48 7.48 5.53
N HIS A 254 -10.73 8.14 6.65
CA HIS A 254 -9.69 8.38 7.66
C HIS A 254 -9.17 7.05 8.22
N ARG A 255 -7.87 6.94 8.48
CA ARG A 255 -7.22 5.65 8.81
C ARG A 255 -7.76 5.05 10.10
N HIS A 256 -8.15 5.88 11.06
CA HIS A 256 -8.83 5.44 12.29
C HIS A 256 -10.19 4.78 12.05
N GLN A 257 -10.85 5.04 10.92
CA GLN A 257 -12.14 4.46 10.55
C GLN A 257 -12.01 3.33 9.52
N MET A 258 -10.80 3.11 8.97
CA MET A 258 -10.58 2.21 7.84
C MET A 258 -10.99 0.77 8.12
N ILE A 259 -10.58 0.21 9.27
CA ILE A 259 -10.94 -1.15 9.69
C ILE A 259 -12.46 -1.30 9.78
N ASP A 260 -13.11 -0.32 10.41
CA ASP A 260 -14.56 -0.34 10.66
C ASP A 260 -15.35 -0.20 9.35
N THR A 261 -14.91 0.67 8.45
CA THR A 261 -15.53 0.85 7.13
C THR A 261 -15.37 -0.39 6.27
N ILE A 262 -14.15 -0.92 6.13
CA ILE A 262 -13.90 -2.13 5.33
C ILE A 262 -14.69 -3.31 5.91
N TYR A 263 -14.71 -3.48 7.24
CA TYR A 263 -15.48 -4.54 7.89
C TYR A 263 -16.97 -4.44 7.57
N ARG A 264 -17.58 -3.26 7.70
CA ARG A 264 -19.01 -3.05 7.39
C ARG A 264 -19.32 -3.34 5.92
N LEU A 265 -18.45 -2.92 5.00
CA LEU A 265 -18.61 -3.17 3.56
C LEU A 265 -18.52 -4.67 3.27
N LEU A 266 -17.47 -5.35 3.74
CA LEU A 266 -17.29 -6.77 3.52
C LEU A 266 -18.37 -7.61 4.20
N ALA A 267 -18.82 -7.26 5.40
CA ALA A 267 -19.92 -7.96 6.07
C ALA A 267 -21.20 -7.94 5.22
N LYS A 268 -21.53 -6.79 4.61
CA LYS A 268 -22.68 -6.65 3.71
C LYS A 268 -22.50 -7.45 2.41
N LEU A 269 -21.34 -7.31 1.77
CA LEU A 269 -21.03 -7.98 0.49
C LEU A 269 -20.93 -9.50 0.63
N CYS A 270 -20.49 -9.99 1.80
CA CYS A 270 -20.41 -11.41 2.12
C CYS A 270 -21.67 -11.96 2.81
N HIS A 271 -22.76 -11.18 2.88
CA HIS A 271 -24.03 -11.54 3.53
C HIS A 271 -23.90 -12.02 4.99
N GLN A 272 -22.93 -11.47 5.71
CA GLN A 272 -22.73 -11.74 7.13
C GLN A 272 -23.59 -10.82 7.98
N PRO A 273 -24.08 -11.27 9.14
CA PRO A 273 -24.78 -10.40 10.07
C PRO A 273 -23.82 -9.29 10.55
N ASN A 274 -24.26 -8.03 10.53
CA ASN A 274 -23.49 -6.93 11.10
C ASN A 274 -23.39 -7.16 12.62
N VAL A 275 -22.25 -7.64 13.08
CA VAL A 275 -21.96 -7.70 14.52
C VAL A 275 -21.56 -6.28 14.92
N ASN A 276 -22.44 -5.59 15.65
CA ASN A 276 -22.32 -4.20 16.11
C ASN A 276 -22.52 -3.12 15.03
N ALA A 277 -23.76 -2.98 14.55
CA ALA A 277 -24.23 -1.74 13.92
C ALA A 277 -24.68 -0.73 14.99
#